data_AF-A0AAV4TEP2-F1
#
_entry.id   AF-A0AAV4TEP2-F1
#
_cell.length_a   1.000
_cell.length_b   1.000
_cell.length_c   1.000
_cell.angle_alpha   90.00
_cell.angle_beta   90.00
_cell.angle_gamma   90.00
#
_symmetry.space_group_name_H-M   'P 1'
#
loop_
_entity.id
_entity.type
_entity.pdbx_description
1 polymer ?
#
loop_
_entity_poly.entity_id
_entity_poly.type
_entity_poly.pdbx_seq_one_letter_code
_entity_poly.pdbx_strand_id
1 'polypeptide(L)'
;MLAYFVFYCSFFLHSTVAFHSGAPVEACDSMLPRHLHTSAKPASESPYLFTASARHFYPDSKRRKIKVRIRGAAFKGFFVVALDADTHERIGTFLDASGMEAVPCSAVTHTDGRPKVMATMLWQPPENRKRGEVLFLATILESFSTYYSGQIASIRRIKSKKKLERRKTDCTEYSSCLNSTLLKNQIT
;
A
#
# COMPACT_ATOMS: atom_id res chain seq x y z
N MET A 1 37.80 -59.49 -27.21
CA MET A 1 36.61 -58.97 -26.50
C MET A 1 36.97 -57.59 -25.96
N LEU A 2 36.47 -56.52 -26.58
CA LEU A 2 36.74 -55.14 -26.14
C LEU A 2 35.54 -54.66 -25.31
N ALA A 3 35.79 -54.36 -24.04
CA ALA A 3 34.77 -53.87 -23.10
C ALA A 3 34.64 -52.34 -23.25
N TYR A 4 33.46 -51.88 -23.65
CA TYR A 4 33.12 -50.46 -23.72
C TYR A 4 32.59 -49.99 -22.36
N PHE A 5 33.38 -49.24 -21.61
CA PHE A 5 32.90 -48.51 -20.43
C PHE A 5 32.12 -47.29 -20.90
N VAL A 6 30.79 -47.40 -20.98
CA VAL A 6 29.91 -46.26 -21.20
C VAL A 6 29.79 -45.49 -19.88
N PHE A 7 30.58 -44.42 -19.74
CA PHE A 7 30.44 -43.46 -18.65
C PHE A 7 29.12 -42.70 -18.83
N TYR A 8 28.06 -43.17 -18.17
CA TYR A 8 26.79 -42.46 -18.09
C TYR A 8 27.01 -41.20 -17.24
N CYS A 9 27.25 -40.07 -17.90
CA CYS A 9 27.29 -38.76 -17.26
C CYS A 9 25.86 -38.41 -16.82
N SER A 10 25.53 -38.71 -15.57
CA SER A 10 24.23 -38.41 -14.99
C SER A 10 24.08 -36.89 -14.86
N PHE A 11 23.40 -36.27 -15.83
CA PHE A 11 23.00 -34.87 -15.77
C PHE A 11 22.00 -34.71 -14.61
N PHE A 12 22.48 -34.30 -13.44
CA PHE A 12 21.64 -33.78 -12.37
C PHE A 12 21.01 -32.47 -12.85
N LEU A 13 19.83 -32.58 -13.48
CA LEU A 13 18.92 -31.46 -13.70
C LEU A 13 18.53 -30.93 -12.31
N HIS A 14 19.23 -29.89 -11.85
CA HIS A 14 18.80 -29.11 -10.70
C HIS A 14 17.48 -28.43 -11.08
N SER A 15 16.37 -29.00 -10.64
CA SER A 15 15.07 -28.33 -10.68
C SER A 15 15.17 -27.04 -9.88
N THR A 16 15.32 -25.91 -10.56
CA THR A 16 15.22 -24.60 -9.93
C THR A 16 13.79 -24.46 -9.43
N VAL A 17 13.59 -24.63 -8.13
CA VAL A 17 12.29 -24.41 -7.51
C VAL A 17 11.98 -22.92 -7.68
N ALA A 18 11.06 -22.60 -8.59
CA ALA A 18 10.54 -21.25 -8.70
C ALA A 18 9.82 -20.95 -7.39
N PHE A 19 10.40 -20.07 -6.57
CA PHE A 19 9.79 -19.61 -5.32
C PHE A 19 8.52 -18.84 -5.64
N HIS A 20 7.40 -19.55 -5.67
CA HIS A 20 6.07 -18.95 -5.68
C HIS A 20 5.69 -18.39 -4.31
N SER A 21 6.51 -18.66 -3.29
CA SER A 21 6.40 -18.14 -1.93
C SER A 21 6.84 -16.68 -1.86
N GLY A 22 6.40 -15.97 -0.82
CA GLY A 22 6.69 -14.57 -0.60
C GLY A 22 8.17 -14.18 -0.52
N ALA A 23 8.42 -12.89 -0.42
CA ALA A 23 9.76 -12.35 -0.23
C ALA A 23 10.35 -12.85 1.10
N PRO A 24 11.61 -13.31 1.11
CA PRO A 24 12.23 -13.85 2.32
C PRO A 24 12.66 -12.71 3.26
N VAL A 25 13.08 -13.03 4.48
CA VAL A 25 13.42 -12.02 5.50
C VAL A 25 14.57 -11.11 5.06
N GLU A 26 15.47 -11.54 4.18
CA GLU A 26 16.56 -10.71 3.67
C GLU A 26 16.05 -9.57 2.77
N ALA A 27 14.81 -9.64 2.27
CA ALA A 27 14.17 -8.53 1.57
C ALA A 27 13.92 -7.32 2.48
N CYS A 28 13.99 -7.48 3.79
CA CYS A 28 13.93 -6.39 4.76
C CYS A 28 15.04 -5.37 4.57
N ASP A 29 16.21 -5.78 4.08
CA ASP A 29 17.32 -4.85 3.87
C ASP A 29 17.29 -4.27 2.45
N SER A 30 17.08 -5.12 1.45
CA SER A 30 17.17 -4.69 0.06
C SER A 30 15.90 -3.98 -0.43
N MET A 31 14.72 -4.37 0.06
CA MET A 31 13.41 -4.04 -0.52
C MET A 31 13.23 -4.52 -1.97
N LEU A 32 14.12 -5.37 -2.50
CA LEU A 32 14.13 -5.78 -3.91
C LEU A 32 13.89 -7.29 -4.04
N PRO A 33 13.20 -7.73 -5.11
CA PRO A 33 13.17 -9.14 -5.48
C PRO A 33 14.58 -9.66 -5.73
N ARG A 34 14.86 -10.91 -5.33
CA ARG A 34 16.14 -11.57 -5.62
C ARG A 34 16.08 -12.29 -6.97
N HIS A 35 15.93 -11.51 -8.03
CA HIS A 35 15.99 -12.02 -9.40
C HIS A 35 17.28 -11.53 -10.05
N LEU A 36 18.14 -12.47 -10.47
CA LEU A 36 19.39 -12.16 -11.16
C LEU A 36 19.12 -11.35 -12.43
N HIS A 37 19.98 -10.37 -12.72
CA HIS A 37 19.91 -9.53 -13.92
C HIS A 37 18.61 -8.73 -14.10
N THR A 38 17.96 -8.35 -12.99
CA THR A 38 16.78 -7.50 -13.02
C THR A 38 17.04 -6.18 -12.30
N SER A 39 16.37 -5.12 -12.73
CA SER A 39 16.42 -3.80 -12.09
C SER A 39 15.01 -3.21 -12.00
N ALA A 40 14.82 -2.36 -11.00
CA ALA A 40 13.55 -1.69 -10.79
C ALA A 40 13.26 -0.73 -11.95
N LYS A 41 12.02 -0.72 -12.41
CA LYS A 41 11.49 0.36 -13.23
C LYS A 41 11.28 1.62 -12.37
N PRO A 42 11.38 2.83 -12.95
CA PRO A 42 11.13 4.07 -12.23
C PRO A 42 9.76 4.07 -11.56
N ALA A 43 9.69 4.51 -10.30
CA ALA A 43 8.43 4.61 -9.56
C ALA A 43 7.37 5.47 -10.29
N SER A 44 7.82 6.51 -11.01
CA SER A 44 6.95 7.39 -11.82
C SER A 44 6.24 6.68 -12.97
N GLU A 45 6.77 5.56 -13.46
CA GLU A 45 6.16 4.75 -14.52
C GLU A 45 5.22 3.67 -13.96
N SER A 46 5.09 3.58 -12.64
CA SER A 46 4.32 2.51 -12.01
C SER A 46 2.82 2.60 -12.34
N PRO A 47 2.20 1.53 -12.86
CA PRO A 47 0.77 1.50 -13.17
C PRO A 47 -0.09 1.23 -11.92
N TYR A 48 0.50 1.30 -10.72
CA TYR A 48 -0.13 0.92 -9.48
C TYR A 48 -0.42 2.12 -8.59
N LEU A 49 -1.67 2.20 -8.13
CA LEU A 49 -2.06 3.09 -7.06
C LEU A 49 -1.78 2.43 -5.70
N PHE A 50 -0.82 3.00 -4.99
CA PHE A 50 -0.48 2.62 -3.61
C PHE A 50 -1.03 3.65 -2.62
N THR A 51 -1.94 3.22 -1.73
CA THR A 51 -2.63 4.12 -0.79
C THR A 51 -2.68 3.58 0.63
N ALA A 52 -2.71 4.49 1.60
CA ALA A 52 -3.03 4.19 2.99
C ALA A 52 -4.24 5.00 3.46
N SER A 53 -5.03 4.44 4.39
CA SER A 53 -6.21 5.13 4.94
C SER A 53 -5.86 6.29 5.87
N ALA A 54 -4.67 6.28 6.45
CA ALA A 54 -4.13 7.33 7.31
C ALA A 54 -2.60 7.25 7.33
N ARG A 55 -1.93 8.37 7.61
CA ARG A 55 -0.49 8.43 7.94
C ARG A 55 -0.24 8.56 9.44
N HIS A 56 -1.18 9.15 10.18
CA HIS A 56 -1.06 9.26 11.63
C HIS A 56 -1.79 8.11 12.31
N PHE A 57 -1.17 7.57 13.37
CA PHE A 57 -1.82 6.61 14.25
C PHE A 57 -2.02 7.21 15.65
N TYR A 58 -3.09 6.75 16.30
CA TYR A 58 -3.50 7.13 17.66
C TYR A 58 -3.92 5.85 18.41
N PRO A 59 -4.24 5.91 19.72
CA PRO A 59 -4.63 4.71 20.45
C PRO A 59 -5.81 3.95 19.80
N ASP A 60 -6.77 4.68 19.23
CA ASP A 60 -7.88 4.11 18.46
C ASP A 60 -7.47 3.39 17.18
N SER A 61 -6.34 3.77 16.56
CA SER A 61 -5.81 3.08 15.38
C SER A 61 -5.35 1.67 15.71
N LYS A 62 -5.06 1.34 16.98
CA LYS A 62 -4.79 -0.05 17.40
C LYS A 62 -6.03 -0.93 17.21
N ARG A 63 -7.23 -0.38 17.44
CA ARG A 63 -8.51 -1.08 17.23
C ARG A 63 -8.94 -1.09 15.76
N ARG A 64 -8.86 0.07 15.08
CA ARG A 64 -9.35 0.20 13.70
C ARG A 64 -8.37 -0.28 12.63
N LYS A 65 -7.07 -0.31 12.96
CA LYS A 65 -5.94 -0.60 12.06
C LYS A 65 -5.86 0.40 10.90
N ILE A 66 -4.70 0.53 10.27
CA ILE A 66 -4.55 1.31 9.03
C ILE A 66 -4.67 0.35 7.85
N LYS A 67 -5.55 0.67 6.90
CA LYS A 67 -5.73 -0.09 5.66
C LYS A 67 -4.75 0.44 4.62
N VAL A 68 -3.84 -0.41 4.19
CA VAL A 68 -2.89 -0.15 3.10
C VAL A 68 -3.35 -0.93 1.87
N ARG A 69 -3.29 -0.33 0.67
CA ARG A 69 -3.87 -0.91 -0.54
C ARG A 69 -2.99 -0.69 -1.75
N ILE A 70 -2.84 -1.74 -2.54
CA ILE A 70 -2.29 -1.69 -3.91
C ILE A 70 -3.46 -1.99 -4.87
N ARG A 71 -3.60 -1.20 -5.93
CA ARG A 71 -4.59 -1.39 -7.02
C ARG A 71 -4.00 -0.94 -8.35
N GLY A 72 -4.56 -1.37 -9.48
CA GLY A 72 -4.17 -0.88 -10.81
C GLY A 72 -4.11 -2.02 -11.81
N ALA A 73 -3.04 -2.05 -12.61
CA ALA A 73 -2.71 -3.19 -13.45
C ALA A 73 -2.58 -4.50 -12.64
N ALA A 74 -2.53 -5.63 -13.33
CA ALA A 74 -2.27 -6.91 -12.67
C ALA A 74 -0.82 -6.94 -12.13
N PHE A 75 -0.64 -7.53 -10.96
CA PHE A 75 0.67 -7.80 -10.35
C PHE A 75 0.68 -9.20 -9.75
N LYS A 76 1.86 -9.81 -9.65
CA LYS A 76 2.06 -11.16 -9.10
C LYS A 76 2.48 -11.13 -7.65
N GLY A 77 3.24 -10.12 -7.24
CA GLY A 77 3.77 -10.02 -5.89
C GLY A 77 3.95 -8.60 -5.40
N PHE A 78 4.22 -8.47 -4.12
CA PHE A 78 4.54 -7.21 -3.47
C PHE A 78 5.36 -7.47 -2.21
N PHE A 79 6.12 -6.45 -1.81
CA PHE A 79 6.76 -6.34 -0.51
C PHE A 79 6.49 -4.94 0.02
N VAL A 80 5.81 -4.84 1.17
CA VAL A 80 5.43 -3.56 1.76
C VAL A 80 5.94 -3.46 3.18
N VAL A 81 6.47 -2.31 3.53
CA VAL A 81 7.05 -2.04 4.84
C VAL A 81 6.47 -0.79 5.46
N ALA A 82 6.48 -0.76 6.78
CA ALA A 82 6.07 0.39 7.58
C ALA A 82 7.28 0.99 8.30
N LEU A 83 7.50 2.29 8.08
CA LEU A 83 8.57 3.07 8.67
C LEU A 83 8.01 4.18 9.54
N ASP A 84 8.70 4.52 10.62
CA ASP A 84 8.50 5.79 11.28
C ASP A 84 8.87 6.93 10.32
N ALA A 85 8.03 7.95 10.23
CA ALA A 85 8.23 9.02 9.25
C ALA A 85 9.44 9.92 9.56
N ASP A 86 9.87 9.99 10.83
CA ASP A 86 10.98 10.84 11.26
C ASP A 86 12.28 10.03 11.36
N THR A 87 12.24 8.86 12.00
CA THR A 87 13.45 8.06 12.28
C THR A 87 13.75 7.03 11.20
N HIS A 88 12.81 6.75 10.30
CA HIS A 88 12.86 5.64 9.33
C HIS A 88 13.06 4.25 9.97
N GLU A 89 12.82 4.11 11.28
CA GLU A 89 12.82 2.82 11.95
C GLU A 89 11.64 1.96 11.50
N ARG A 90 11.81 0.64 11.45
CA ARG A 90 10.72 -0.32 11.22
C ARG A 90 9.74 -0.26 12.39
N ILE A 91 8.47 0.02 12.14
CA ILE A 91 7.46 0.15 13.21
C ILE A 91 6.15 -0.59 12.93
N GLY A 92 5.56 -1.09 14.02
CA GLY A 92 4.27 -1.78 13.99
C GLY A 92 4.35 -3.13 13.28
N THR A 93 3.18 -3.69 13.00
CA THR A 93 3.07 -5.06 12.50
C THR A 93 1.96 -5.14 11.47
N PHE A 94 2.22 -5.81 10.35
CA PHE A 94 1.15 -6.22 9.44
C PHE A 94 0.49 -7.49 9.94
N LEU A 95 -0.78 -7.68 9.59
CA LEU A 95 -1.51 -8.90 9.93
C LEU A 95 -1.52 -9.86 8.74
N ASP A 96 -1.37 -11.14 9.04
CA ASP A 96 -1.56 -12.21 8.08
C ASP A 96 -2.98 -12.19 7.52
N ALA A 97 -3.10 -12.52 6.24
CA ALA A 97 -4.38 -12.66 5.57
C ALA A 97 -4.26 -13.66 4.41
N SER A 98 -5.38 -14.06 3.83
CA SER A 98 -5.33 -14.93 2.64
C SER A 98 -4.53 -14.27 1.51
N GLY A 99 -3.51 -14.97 1.01
CA GLY A 99 -2.64 -14.50 -0.07
C GLY A 99 -1.49 -13.58 0.38
N MET A 100 -1.30 -13.35 1.69
CA MET A 100 -0.21 -12.52 2.22
C MET A 100 0.20 -12.88 3.65
N GLU A 101 1.47 -12.70 3.96
CA GLU A 101 2.05 -13.02 5.26
C GLU A 101 2.91 -11.85 5.78
N ALA A 102 2.88 -11.65 7.09
CA ALA A 102 3.71 -10.69 7.78
C ALA A 102 5.16 -11.19 7.86
N VAL A 103 6.10 -10.26 7.79
CA VAL A 103 7.54 -10.51 7.87
C VAL A 103 8.10 -9.75 9.08
N PRO A 104 9.04 -10.33 9.87
CA PRO A 104 9.51 -9.79 11.17
C PRO A 104 10.09 -8.37 11.18
N CYS A 105 10.28 -7.71 10.04
CA CYS A 105 10.80 -6.35 9.92
C CYS A 105 9.70 -5.29 9.65
N SER A 106 8.55 -5.42 10.31
CA SER A 106 7.38 -4.55 10.07
C SER A 106 6.98 -4.51 8.59
N ALA A 107 6.96 -5.69 7.98
CA ALA A 107 6.72 -5.86 6.55
C ALA A 107 5.64 -6.91 6.26
N VAL A 108 5.18 -6.94 5.01
CA VAL A 108 4.21 -7.92 4.50
C VAL A 108 4.52 -8.25 3.05
N THR A 109 4.38 -9.52 2.70
CA THR A 109 4.55 -10.02 1.33
C THR A 109 3.34 -10.84 0.88
N HIS A 110 3.15 -10.98 -0.42
CA HIS A 110 2.32 -12.03 -1.01
C HIS A 110 2.79 -13.44 -0.60
N THR A 111 1.88 -14.43 -0.56
CA THR A 111 2.22 -15.86 -0.32
C THR A 111 2.17 -16.72 -1.58
N ASP A 112 1.64 -16.18 -2.68
CA ASP A 112 1.53 -16.86 -3.98
C ASP A 112 1.68 -15.88 -5.13
N GLY A 113 2.28 -16.35 -6.23
CA GLY A 113 2.46 -15.58 -7.46
C GLY A 113 1.22 -15.47 -8.37
N ARG A 114 0.00 -15.78 -7.89
CA ARG A 114 -1.20 -15.67 -8.74
C ARG A 114 -1.45 -14.20 -9.07
N PRO A 115 -1.73 -13.87 -10.35
CA PRO A 115 -2.03 -12.49 -10.74
C PRO A 115 -3.22 -11.93 -9.96
N LYS A 116 -3.08 -10.71 -9.49
CA LYS A 116 -4.09 -9.98 -8.72
C LYS A 116 -4.07 -8.51 -9.10
N VAL A 117 -5.24 -7.87 -9.10
CA VAL A 117 -5.40 -6.43 -9.41
C VAL A 117 -5.55 -5.58 -8.15
N MET A 118 -5.61 -6.24 -6.98
CA MET A 118 -5.82 -5.59 -5.70
C MET A 118 -5.22 -6.41 -4.57
N ALA A 119 -4.53 -5.73 -3.67
CA ALA A 119 -4.14 -6.23 -2.36
C ALA A 119 -4.57 -5.21 -1.31
N THR A 120 -5.11 -5.67 -0.18
CA THR A 120 -5.31 -4.78 0.96
C THR A 120 -4.80 -5.43 2.23
N MET A 121 -3.89 -4.72 2.88
CA MET A 121 -3.16 -5.13 4.07
C MET A 121 -3.66 -4.32 5.25
N LEU A 122 -3.63 -4.94 6.43
CA LEU A 122 -3.96 -4.29 7.69
C LEU A 122 -2.67 -4.11 8.47
N TRP A 123 -2.36 -2.86 8.80
CA TRP A 123 -1.24 -2.51 9.66
C TRP A 123 -1.72 -2.08 11.03
N GLN A 124 -1.06 -2.63 12.06
CA GLN A 124 -1.27 -2.32 13.46
C GLN A 124 -0.12 -1.45 13.98
N PRO A 125 -0.43 -0.32 14.65
CA PRO A 125 0.59 0.52 15.28
C PRO A 125 1.39 -0.22 16.36
N PRO A 126 2.64 0.16 16.61
CA PRO A 126 3.46 -0.47 17.64
C PRO A 126 2.86 -0.28 19.04
N GLU A 127 3.05 -1.26 19.92
CA GLU A 127 2.42 -1.26 21.24
C GLU A 127 3.00 -0.19 22.17
N ASN A 128 4.32 0.03 22.09
CA ASN A 128 5.08 0.96 22.90
C ASN A 128 4.86 2.46 22.54
N ARG A 129 4.19 2.78 21.43
CA ARG A 129 3.88 4.18 21.05
C ARG A 129 2.38 4.43 21.07
N LYS A 130 1.97 5.55 21.68
CA LYS A 130 0.54 5.96 21.75
C LYS A 130 0.08 6.68 20.47
N ARG A 131 0.99 7.39 19.80
CA ARG A 131 0.74 8.13 18.55
C ARG A 131 2.04 8.30 17.76
N GLY A 132 1.92 8.61 16.48
CA GLY A 132 3.04 8.88 15.59
C GLY A 132 2.61 8.97 14.13
N GLU A 133 3.56 9.20 13.25
CA GLU A 133 3.38 9.17 11.81
C GLU A 133 4.10 7.96 11.20
N VAL A 134 3.44 7.28 10.26
CA VAL A 134 3.95 6.10 9.57
C VAL A 134 4.02 6.38 8.07
N LEU A 135 5.16 6.02 7.48
CA LEU A 135 5.40 5.98 6.05
C LEU A 135 5.31 4.53 5.58
N PHE A 136 4.59 4.28 4.48
CA PHE A 136 4.57 2.97 3.85
C PHE A 136 5.32 3.01 2.54
N LEU A 137 6.29 2.10 2.39
CA LEU A 137 7.06 1.90 1.15
C LEU A 137 6.73 0.54 0.57
N ALA A 138 6.67 0.47 -0.76
CA ALA A 138 6.38 -0.77 -1.47
C ALA A 138 7.33 -1.03 -2.64
N THR A 139 7.56 -2.31 -2.86
CA THR A 139 8.01 -2.86 -4.14
C THR A 139 6.91 -3.75 -4.69
N ILE A 140 6.50 -3.50 -5.94
CA ILE A 140 5.37 -4.19 -6.58
C ILE A 140 5.89 -4.91 -7.83
N LEU A 141 5.64 -6.22 -7.90
CA LEU A 141 6.16 -7.13 -8.91
C LEU A 141 5.08 -7.42 -9.96
N GLU A 142 5.30 -6.96 -11.19
CA GLU A 142 4.42 -7.25 -12.33
C GLU A 142 4.72 -8.64 -12.90
N SER A 143 6.00 -8.90 -13.16
CA SER A 143 6.54 -10.16 -13.70
C SER A 143 7.95 -10.39 -13.17
N PHE A 144 8.55 -11.57 -13.43
CA PHE A 144 9.89 -11.92 -12.93
C PHE A 144 10.95 -10.82 -13.15
N SER A 145 10.93 -10.16 -14.31
CA SER A 145 11.90 -9.13 -14.69
C SER A 145 11.38 -7.70 -14.56
N THR A 146 10.10 -7.50 -14.23
CA THR A 146 9.47 -6.18 -14.21
C THR A 146 8.86 -5.90 -12.84
N TYR A 147 9.43 -4.93 -12.13
CA TYR A 147 8.95 -4.49 -10.82
C TYR A 147 9.24 -3.01 -10.62
N TYR A 148 8.49 -2.40 -9.70
CA TYR A 148 8.58 -0.99 -9.36
C TYR A 148 8.87 -0.89 -7.86
N SER A 149 10.01 -0.34 -7.49
CA SER A 149 10.42 -0.14 -6.09
C SER A 149 10.31 1.33 -5.68
N GLY A 150 10.37 1.60 -4.38
CA GLY A 150 10.33 2.97 -3.85
C GLY A 150 8.95 3.62 -3.92
N GLN A 151 7.88 2.84 -4.08
CA GLN A 151 6.51 3.35 -4.13
C GLN A 151 6.09 3.84 -2.73
N ILE A 152 5.76 5.12 -2.59
CA ILE A 152 5.26 5.71 -1.34
C ILE A 152 3.74 5.72 -1.33
N ALA A 153 3.12 5.25 -0.23
CA ALA A 153 1.66 5.27 -0.13
C ALA A 153 1.11 6.70 -0.02
N SER A 154 0.18 7.04 -0.91
CA SER A 154 -0.61 8.27 -0.79
C SER A 154 -1.76 8.12 0.21
N ILE A 155 -2.12 9.19 0.91
CA ILE A 155 -3.20 9.13 1.90
C ILE A 155 -4.56 9.32 1.25
N ARG A 156 -5.39 8.29 1.34
CA ARG A 156 -6.76 8.32 0.82
C ARG A 156 -7.66 9.10 1.77
N ARG A 157 -7.74 10.42 1.57
CA ARG A 157 -8.73 11.26 2.26
C ARG A 157 -10.11 10.74 1.93
N ILE A 158 -10.78 10.12 2.91
CA ILE A 158 -12.22 9.91 2.81
C ILE A 158 -12.81 11.31 2.85
N LYS A 159 -13.23 11.85 1.69
CA LYS A 159 -14.10 13.01 1.67
C LYS A 159 -15.33 12.59 2.47
N SER A 160 -15.40 13.02 3.73
CA SER A 160 -16.66 12.93 4.45
C SER A 160 -17.64 13.73 3.62
N LYS A 161 -18.67 13.08 3.09
CA LYS A 161 -19.89 13.79 2.68
C LYS A 161 -20.47 14.38 3.96
N LYS A 162 -19.91 15.48 4.46
CA LYS A 162 -20.46 16.27 5.54
C LYS A 162 -20.77 17.65 4.97
N LYS A 163 -22.07 17.86 4.73
CA LYS A 163 -22.76 19.13 5.01
C LYS A 163 -22.45 20.30 4.06
N LEU A 164 -22.72 20.13 2.76
CA LEU A 164 -23.08 21.27 1.88
C LEU A 164 -24.58 21.28 1.51
N GLU A 165 -25.33 20.21 1.78
CA GLU A 165 -26.79 20.12 1.61
C GLU A 165 -27.60 20.49 2.88
N ARG A 166 -27.02 21.25 3.82
CA ARG A 166 -27.78 21.90 4.91
C ARG A 166 -27.60 23.42 4.92
N ARG A 167 -27.53 24.01 3.73
CA ARG A 167 -27.58 25.46 3.50
C ARG A 167 -28.55 25.85 2.38
N LYS A 168 -29.38 24.92 1.91
CA LYS A 168 -30.31 25.13 0.79
C LYS A 168 -31.78 24.87 1.16
N THR A 169 -32.10 24.97 2.45
CA THR A 169 -33.48 24.96 2.96
C THR A 169 -33.62 26.04 4.02
N ASP A 170 -33.32 27.27 3.63
CA ASP A 170 -33.82 28.45 4.30
C ASP A 170 -34.03 29.50 3.19
N CYS A 171 -35.20 30.11 3.15
CA CYS A 171 -35.75 30.93 2.05
C CYS A 171 -36.35 30.16 0.85
N THR A 172 -37.41 29.38 1.08
CA THR A 172 -38.47 29.15 0.07
C THR A 172 -39.79 29.73 0.54
N GLU A 173 -39.78 31.02 0.87
CA GLU A 173 -40.98 31.85 0.88
C GLU A 173 -40.62 33.24 0.36
N TYR A 174 -40.72 33.39 -0.96
CA TYR A 174 -40.51 34.63 -1.67
C TYR A 174 -41.79 35.46 -1.54
N SER A 175 -41.98 36.20 -0.44
CA SER A 175 -42.90 37.35 -0.42
C SER A 175 -42.80 38.35 0.76
N SER A 176 -41.82 38.30 1.68
CA SER A 176 -41.84 39.25 2.83
C SER A 176 -40.54 39.97 3.21
N CYS A 177 -39.42 39.79 2.50
CA CYS A 177 -38.14 40.45 2.87
C CYS A 177 -37.69 41.57 1.92
N LEU A 178 -38.61 42.40 1.44
CA LEU A 178 -38.30 43.69 0.83
C LEU A 178 -39.33 44.70 1.31
N ASN A 179 -39.05 45.36 2.44
CA ASN A 179 -39.52 46.72 2.78
C ASN A 179 -39.08 47.17 4.19
N SER A 180 -37.80 47.12 4.54
CA SER A 180 -37.33 47.86 5.73
C SER A 180 -35.97 48.53 5.61
N THR A 181 -35.45 48.73 4.40
CA THR A 181 -34.16 49.41 4.24
C THR A 181 -34.00 50.14 2.92
N LEU A 182 -34.93 51.05 2.60
CA LEU A 182 -34.68 52.13 1.63
C LEU A 182 -35.12 53.47 2.23
N LEU A 183 -34.11 54.20 2.72
CA LEU A 183 -33.93 55.66 2.57
C LEU A 183 -35.13 56.52 3.01
N LYS A 184 -35.22 56.96 4.27
CA LYS A 184 -34.57 58.23 4.72
C LYS A 184 -33.81 58.94 3.60
N ASN A 185 -34.52 59.72 2.78
CA ASN A 185 -34.14 61.06 2.30
C ASN A 185 -35.07 61.50 1.16
N GLN A 186 -36.14 62.24 1.45
CA GLN A 186 -36.45 63.47 0.73
C GLN A 186 -37.46 64.33 1.52
N ILE A 187 -37.07 65.58 1.67
CA ILE A 187 -37.76 66.72 2.29
C ILE A 187 -38.96 67.11 1.40
N THR A 188 -40.18 67.21 1.93
CA THR A 188 -40.94 68.46 2.14
C THR A 188 -42.16 68.16 3.01
#